data_AF-A0A3D1IWZ9-F1
#
_entry.id   AF-A0A3D1IWZ9-F1
#
_cell.length_a   1.000
_cell.length_b   1.000
_cell.length_c   1.000
_cell.angle_alpha   90.00
_cell.angle_beta   90.00
_cell.angle_gamma   90.00
#
_symmetry.space_group_name_H-M   'P 1'
#
loop_
_entity.id
_entity.type
_entity.pdbx_description
1 polymer ?
#
loop_
_entity_poly.entity_id
_entity_poly.type
_entity_poly.pdbx_seq_one_letter_code
_entity_poly.pdbx_strand_id
1 'polypeptide(L)'
;FGVLDFDGPAPTPHRFGRLVFSRVGVYPGSLGNYSGVQRNVPVITIELPNARAMPSDAEVHRIWQDMLTWIRRNVPQQTEARGATLQRTAERSGPMLLR
;
A
#
# COMPACT_ATOMS: atom_id res chain seq x y z
N PHE A 1 -7.73 -2.87 -19.33
CA PHE A 1 -6.92 -3.81 -18.51
C PHE A 1 -7.69 -4.10 -17.23
N GLY A 2 -7.58 -5.29 -16.64
CA GLY A 2 -8.33 -5.68 -15.44
C GLY A 2 -7.40 -6.18 -14.34
N VAL A 3 -6.53 -5.30 -13.84
CA VAL A 3 -5.37 -5.69 -13.02
C VAL A 3 -5.22 -4.78 -11.80
N LEU A 4 -4.31 -5.17 -10.91
CA LEU A 4 -3.83 -4.33 -9.82
C LEU A 4 -2.39 -3.91 -10.08
N ASP A 5 -2.06 -2.68 -9.74
CA ASP A 5 -0.69 -2.22 -9.55
C ASP A 5 -0.44 -1.82 -8.11
N PHE A 6 0.84 -1.81 -7.72
CA PHE A 6 1.22 -1.49 -6.36
C PHE A 6 2.60 -0.83 -6.31
N ASP A 7 2.70 0.25 -5.52
CA ASP A 7 3.94 0.94 -5.18
C ASP A 7 4.02 1.22 -3.66
N GLY A 8 5.23 1.21 -3.11
CA GLY A 8 5.50 1.63 -1.73
C GLY A 8 5.72 0.49 -0.72
N PRO A 9 5.78 0.81 0.59
CA PRO A 9 6.34 -0.06 1.63
C PRO A 9 5.28 -0.99 2.26
N ALA A 10 4.77 -1.96 1.50
CA ALA A 10 3.96 -3.06 2.04
C ALA A 10 4.09 -4.33 1.16
N PRO A 11 3.78 -5.53 1.68
CA PRO A 11 3.73 -6.75 0.88
C PRO A 11 2.74 -6.63 -0.28
N THR A 12 3.21 -6.70 -1.52
CA THR A 12 2.38 -6.55 -2.73
C THR A 12 1.13 -7.45 -2.69
N PRO A 13 -0.09 -6.92 -2.89
CA PRO A 13 -1.29 -7.75 -2.99
C PRO A 13 -1.22 -8.61 -4.24
N HIS A 14 -1.63 -9.89 -4.17
CA HIS A 14 -1.66 -10.75 -5.35
C HIS A 14 -2.92 -10.58 -6.20
N ARG A 15 -4.06 -10.24 -5.57
CA ARG A 15 -5.39 -10.19 -6.20
C ARG A 15 -6.41 -9.47 -5.31
N PHE A 16 -7.37 -8.78 -5.95
CA PHE A 16 -8.64 -8.31 -5.36
C PHE A 16 -9.77 -8.66 -6.33
N GLY A 17 -10.73 -9.50 -5.91
CA GLY A 17 -11.73 -10.07 -6.81
C GLY A 17 -11.07 -10.76 -8.02
N ARG A 18 -11.50 -10.43 -9.24
CA ARG A 18 -10.86 -10.94 -10.47
C ARG A 18 -9.55 -10.26 -10.84
N LEU A 19 -9.24 -9.09 -10.26
CA LEU A 19 -8.09 -8.29 -10.64
C LEU A 19 -6.82 -8.92 -10.08
N VAL A 20 -5.91 -9.34 -10.95
CA VAL A 20 -4.63 -9.94 -10.57
C VAL A 20 -3.56 -8.86 -10.58
N PHE A 21 -2.62 -8.94 -9.65
CA PHE A 21 -1.45 -8.08 -9.68
C PHE A 21 -0.67 -8.27 -10.97
N SER A 22 -0.41 -7.15 -11.63
CA SER A 22 0.43 -7.05 -12.80
C SER A 22 1.10 -5.70 -12.75
N ARG A 23 2.42 -5.68 -12.53
CA ARG A 23 3.17 -4.44 -12.50
C ARG A 23 3.08 -3.74 -13.86
N VAL A 24 2.37 -2.61 -13.91
CA VAL A 24 2.13 -1.86 -15.16
C VAL A 24 3.17 -0.78 -15.41
N GLY A 25 4.03 -0.52 -14.43
CA GLY A 25 5.25 0.29 -14.58
C GLY A 25 5.24 1.56 -13.73
N VAL A 26 6.43 2.11 -13.48
CA VAL A 26 6.59 3.32 -12.68
C VAL A 26 6.81 4.51 -13.61
N TYR A 27 5.83 5.42 -13.67
CA TYR A 27 5.95 6.63 -14.47
C TYR A 27 6.46 7.82 -13.62
N PRO A 28 7.54 8.52 -14.02
CA PRO A 28 8.03 9.69 -13.30
C PRO A 28 6.95 10.77 -13.13
N GLY A 29 6.77 11.25 -11.90
CA GLY A 29 5.73 12.24 -11.56
C GLY A 29 4.32 11.68 -11.35
N SER A 30 4.08 10.38 -11.53
CA SER A 30 2.81 9.74 -11.17
C SER A 30 2.58 9.73 -9.65
N LEU A 31 1.31 9.57 -9.24
CA LEU A 31 0.93 9.46 -7.83
C LEU A 31 1.60 8.24 -7.15
N GLY A 32 1.65 7.10 -7.84
CA GLY A 32 2.31 5.88 -7.34
C GLY A 32 3.80 6.09 -7.11
N ASN A 33 4.50 6.67 -8.10
CA ASN A 33 5.92 7.00 -7.97
C ASN A 33 6.19 8.00 -6.85
N TYR A 34 5.43 9.09 -6.78
CA TYR A 34 5.62 10.11 -5.76
C TYR A 34 5.36 9.56 -4.35
N SER A 35 4.20 8.94 -4.14
CA SER A 35 3.79 8.54 -2.80
C SER A 35 4.55 7.29 -2.33
N GLY A 36 4.71 6.30 -3.20
CA GLY A 36 5.41 5.06 -2.90
C GLY A 36 6.90 5.26 -2.67
N VAL A 37 7.59 5.95 -3.57
CA VAL A 37 9.05 6.11 -3.51
C VAL A 37 9.47 7.30 -2.64
N GLN A 38 8.83 8.46 -2.80
CA GLN A 38 9.30 9.69 -2.13
C GLN A 38 8.64 9.93 -0.76
N ARG A 39 7.42 9.44 -0.55
CA ARG A 39 6.67 9.65 0.70
C ARG A 39 6.54 8.40 1.57
N ASN A 40 7.01 7.24 1.10
CA ASN A 40 6.91 5.98 1.82
C ASN A 40 5.47 5.65 2.23
N VAL A 41 4.52 5.94 1.33
CA VAL A 41 3.09 5.67 1.49
C VAL A 41 2.68 4.60 0.48
N PRO A 42 2.12 3.46 0.89
CA PRO A 42 1.70 2.42 -0.03
C PRO A 42 0.53 2.92 -0.90
N VAL A 43 0.61 2.67 -2.21
CA VAL A 43 -0.40 3.02 -3.21
C VAL A 43 -0.83 1.76 -3.94
N ILE A 44 -2.14 1.56 -4.03
CA ILE A 44 -2.76 0.54 -4.86
C ILE A 44 -3.46 1.26 -6.01
N THR A 45 -3.20 0.80 -7.24
CA THR A 45 -3.96 1.24 -8.43
C THR A 45 -4.88 0.12 -8.86
N ILE A 46 -6.19 0.40 -8.94
CA ILE A 46 -7.21 -0.52 -9.43
C ILE A 46 -7.50 -0.17 -10.89
N GLU A 47 -7.02 -0.99 -11.81
CA GLU A 47 -7.22 -0.80 -13.25
C GLU A 47 -8.43 -1.63 -13.70
N LEU A 48 -9.55 -0.95 -13.97
CA LEU A 48 -10.78 -1.59 -14.41
C LEU A 48 -10.74 -1.93 -15.91
N PRO A 49 -11.37 -3.05 -16.34
CA PRO A 49 -11.32 -3.54 -17.72
C PRO A 49 -11.57 -2.48 -18.79
N ASN A 50 -12.50 -1.56 -18.53
CA ASN A 50 -12.78 -0.40 -19.35
C ASN A 50 -13.41 0.73 -18.50
N ALA A 51 -13.35 1.96 -18.99
CA ALA A 51 -13.86 3.14 -18.29
C ALA A 51 -15.37 3.40 -18.48
N ARG A 52 -16.04 2.67 -19.40
CA ARG A 52 -17.44 2.93 -19.76
C ARG A 52 -18.43 2.11 -18.92
N ALA A 53 -17.97 1.02 -18.31
CA ALA A 53 -18.80 0.13 -17.52
C ALA A 53 -18.07 -0.31 -16.25
N MET A 54 -18.76 -0.14 -15.12
CA MET A 54 -18.32 -0.71 -13.86
C MET A 54 -18.49 -2.24 -13.84
N PRO A 55 -17.69 -2.96 -13.05
CA PRO A 55 -18.00 -4.35 -12.71
C PRO A 55 -19.39 -4.46 -12.06
N SER A 56 -19.96 -5.67 -12.03
CA SER A 56 -21.20 -5.90 -11.30
C SER A 56 -21.04 -5.57 -9.81
N ASP A 57 -22.13 -5.24 -9.13
CA ASP A 57 -22.11 -4.91 -7.69
C ASP A 57 -21.46 -6.02 -6.85
N ALA A 58 -21.73 -7.28 -7.19
CA ALA A 58 -21.10 -8.43 -6.55
C ALA A 58 -19.57 -8.45 -6.75
N GLU A 59 -19.08 -8.02 -7.91
CA GLU A 59 -17.64 -7.90 -8.15
C GLU A 59 -17.03 -6.72 -7.42
N VAL A 60 -17.68 -5.55 -7.44
CA VAL A 60 -17.25 -4.37 -6.69
C VAL A 60 -17.14 -4.70 -5.21
N HIS A 61 -18.13 -5.39 -4.65
CA HIS A 61 -18.11 -5.82 -3.25
C HIS A 61 -16.94 -6.77 -2.96
N ARG A 62 -16.67 -7.74 -3.83
CA ARG A 62 -15.52 -8.65 -3.67
C ARG A 62 -14.19 -7.90 -3.70
N ILE A 63 -13.98 -7.03 -4.67
CA ILE A 63 -12.77 -6.19 -4.77
C ILE A 63 -12.59 -5.38 -3.48
N TRP A 64 -13.67 -4.76 -3.00
CA TRP A 64 -13.64 -3.95 -1.79
C TRP A 64 -13.28 -4.75 -0.52
N GLN A 65 -13.92 -5.90 -0.30
CA GLN A 65 -13.65 -6.75 0.87
C GLN A 65 -12.22 -7.31 0.87
N ASP A 66 -11.73 -7.75 -0.29
CA ASP A 66 -10.36 -8.26 -0.41
C ASP A 66 -9.34 -7.15 -0.13
N MET A 67 -9.58 -5.94 -0.67
CA MET A 67 -8.74 -4.77 -0.41
C MET A 67 -8.72 -4.40 1.07
N LEU A 68 -9.87 -4.28 1.72
CA LEU A 68 -9.95 -3.97 3.15
C LEU A 68 -9.24 -5.03 4.00
N THR A 69 -9.41 -6.31 3.64
CA THR A 69 -8.75 -7.43 4.33
C THR A 69 -7.23 -7.34 4.18
N TRP A 70 -6.73 -7.05 2.97
CA TRP A 70 -5.31 -6.88 2.74
C TRP A 70 -4.75 -5.65 3.49
N ILE A 71 -5.44 -4.50 3.46
CA ILE A 71 -5.00 -3.28 4.15
C ILE A 71 -4.84 -3.56 5.66
N ARG A 72 -5.85 -4.18 6.28
CA ARG A 72 -5.84 -4.51 7.71
C ARG A 72 -4.69 -5.43 8.12
N ARG A 73 -4.23 -6.31 7.21
CA ARG A 73 -3.16 -7.27 7.48
C ARG A 73 -1.76 -6.72 7.20
N ASN A 74 -1.64 -5.79 6.26
CA ASN A 74 -0.35 -5.46 5.64
C ASN A 74 0.08 -4.00 5.81
N VAL A 75 -0.86 -3.11 6.16
CA VAL A 75 -0.56 -1.68 6.36
C VAL A 75 -0.57 -1.40 7.87
N PRO A 76 0.58 -1.04 8.47
CA PRO A 76 0.65 -0.71 9.89
C PRO A 76 -0.30 0.43 10.23
N GLN A 77 -1.05 0.30 11.33
CA GLN A 77 -1.83 1.42 11.83
C GLN A 77 -0.86 2.49 12.34
N GLN A 78 -1.08 3.76 11.98
CA GLN A 78 -0.13 4.84 12.25
C GLN A 78 0.23 5.01 13.74
N THR A 79 -0.61 4.53 14.66
CA THR A 79 -0.35 4.46 16.10
C THR A 79 0.87 3.59 16.41
N GLU A 80 1.00 2.43 15.75
CA GLU A 80 2.11 1.48 15.95
C GLU A 80 3.42 2.00 15.32
N ALA A 81 3.32 2.63 14.15
CA ALA A 81 4.48 3.19 13.45
C ALA A 81 5.15 4.35 14.22
N ARG A 82 4.35 5.22 14.85
CA ARG A 82 4.87 6.30 15.72
C ARG A 82 5.48 5.75 17.00
N GLY A 83 4.85 4.77 17.65
CA GLY A 83 5.40 4.11 18.84
C GLY A 83 6.75 3.42 18.58
N ALA A 84 6.85 2.68 17.48
CA ALA A 84 8.08 1.99 17.06
C ALA A 84 9.20 2.95 16.63
N THR A 85 8.86 4.15 16.16
CA THR A 85 9.84 5.20 15.84
C THR A 85 10.39 5.82 17.11
N LEU A 86 9.52 6.16 18.07
CA LEU A 86 9.89 6.78 19.35
C LEU A 86 10.73 5.84 20.24
N GLN A 87 10.43 4.54 20.27
CA GLN A 87 11.22 3.56 21.03
C GLN A 87 12.64 3.43 20.47
N ARG A 88 12.79 3.44 19.15
CA ARG A 88 14.08 3.26 18.47
C ARG A 88 15.02 4.47 18.62
N THR A 89 14.48 5.67 18.77
CA THR A 89 15.26 6.87 19.11
C THR A 89 15.68 6.89 20.58
N ALA A 90 14.82 6.41 21.50
CA ALA A 90 15.14 6.30 22.92
C ALA A 90 16.28 5.28 23.18
N GLU A 91 16.24 4.13 22.52
CA GLU A 91 17.26 3.08 22.66
C GLU A 91 18.65 3.49 22.11
N ARG A 92 18.68 4.34 21.08
CA ARG A 92 19.93 4.88 20.50
C ARG A 92 20.54 6.02 21.32
N SER A 93 19.79 6.60 22.25
CA SER A 93 20.23 7.73 23.07
C SER A 93 20.72 7.30 24.47
N GLY A 94 21.11 6.02 24.62
CA GLY A 94 21.68 5.49 25.87
C GLY A 94 22.84 6.35 26.39
N PRO A 95 23.00 6.46 27.73
CA PRO A 95 23.77 7.53 28.35
C PRO A 95 25.21 7.53 27.84
N MET A 96 25.61 8.65 27.25
CA MET A 96 27.00 8.96 26.94
C MET A 96 27.76 9.07 28.27
N LEU A 97 28.32 7.94 28.72
CA LEU A 97 29.26 7.91 29.84
C LEU A 97 30.49 8.72 29.42
N LEU A 98 30.57 9.97 29.88
CA LEU A 98 31.81 10.76 29.83
C LEU A 98 32.87 10.00 30.63
N ARG A 99 33.92 9.57 29.93
CA ARG A 99 35.19 9.12 30.51
C ARG A 99 36.16 10.28 30.56
#